data_AF-A0A0D6JLC6-F1
#
_entry.id   AF-A0A0D6JLC6-F1
#
_cell.length_a   1.000
_cell.length_b   1.000
_cell.length_c   1.000
_cell.angle_alpha   90.00
_cell.angle_beta   90.00
_cell.angle_gamma   90.00
#
_symmetry.space_group_name_H-M   'P 1'
#
loop_
_entity.id
_entity.type
_entity.pdbx_description
1 polymer ?
#
loop_
_entity_poly.entity_id
_entity_poly.type
_entity_poly.pdbx_seq_one_letter_code
_entity_poly.pdbx_strand_id
1 'polypeptide(L)'
;MVAFGGLATVVIAVVASLFVAWAIGAGSSGSTPFAPAVGANAISVMRAGFIVGLLGLAGATLQGANVTGAMGTTSSCFRFANHARRQMINIVKNRQ
;
A
#
# COMPACT_ATOMS: atom_id res chain seq x y z
N MET A 1 -19.18 -25.75 -16.26
CA MET A 1 -17.73 -25.52 -16.11
C MET A 1 -17.36 -24.11 -15.64
N VAL A 2 -18.00 -23.05 -16.16
CA VAL A 2 -17.67 -21.64 -15.77
C VAL A 2 -17.90 -21.34 -14.28
N ALA A 3 -18.97 -21.88 -13.67
CA ALA A 3 -19.30 -21.63 -12.26
C ALA A 3 -18.22 -22.14 -11.28
N PHE A 4 -17.70 -23.35 -11.50
CA PHE A 4 -16.62 -23.91 -10.67
C PHE A 4 -15.30 -23.16 -10.85
N GLY A 5 -14.96 -22.78 -12.09
CA GLY A 5 -13.75 -21.99 -12.35
C GLY A 5 -13.82 -20.59 -11.74
N GLY A 6 -14.98 -19.93 -11.80
CA GLY A 6 -15.21 -18.61 -11.20
C GLY A 6 -15.16 -18.64 -9.66
N LEU A 7 -15.70 -19.68 -9.03
CA LEU A 7 -15.59 -19.84 -7.58
C LEU A 7 -14.13 -20.04 -7.14
N ALA A 8 -13.38 -20.86 -7.88
CA ALA A 8 -11.97 -21.10 -7.59
C ALA A 8 -11.13 -19.81 -7.70
N THR A 9 -11.34 -18.99 -8.73
CA THR A 9 -10.61 -17.71 -8.86
C THR A 9 -10.97 -16.71 -7.78
N VAL A 10 -12.23 -16.61 -7.37
CA VAL A 10 -12.62 -15.73 -6.25
C VAL A 10 -11.97 -16.18 -4.95
N VAL A 11 -11.97 -17.49 -4.66
CA VAL A 11 -11.31 -18.03 -3.46
C VAL A 11 -9.81 -17.71 -3.46
N ILE A 12 -9.13 -17.94 -4.58
CA ILE A 12 -7.70 -17.62 -4.72
C ILE A 12 -7.46 -16.12 -4.56
N ALA A 13 -8.30 -15.27 -5.16
CA ALA A 13 -8.18 -13.83 -5.06
C ALA A 13 -8.33 -13.35 -3.61
N VAL A 14 -9.32 -13.87 -2.88
CA VAL A 14 -9.53 -13.53 -1.46
C VAL A 14 -8.32 -13.94 -0.62
N VAL A 15 -7.80 -15.17 -0.79
CA VAL A 15 -6.62 -15.64 -0.05
C VAL A 15 -5.39 -14.80 -0.38
N ALA A 16 -5.16 -14.50 -1.66
CA ALA A 16 -4.04 -13.66 -2.10
C ALA A 16 -4.14 -12.24 -1.55
N SER A 17 -5.32 -11.61 -1.60
CA SER A 17 -5.53 -10.26 -1.04
C SER A 17 -5.38 -10.22 0.47
N LEU A 18 -5.86 -11.24 1.19
CA LEU A 18 -5.67 -11.37 2.64
C LEU A 18 -4.20 -11.52 3.00
N PHE A 19 -3.44 -12.31 2.23
CA PHE A 19 -2.01 -12.48 2.43
C PHE A 19 -1.25 -11.17 2.24
N VAL A 20 -1.56 -10.41 1.18
CA VAL A 20 -0.93 -9.10 0.92
C VAL A 20 -1.27 -8.10 2.02
N ALA A 21 -2.53 -8.03 2.46
CA ALA A 21 -2.93 -7.15 3.56
C ALA A 21 -2.19 -7.49 4.87
N TRP A 22 -2.05 -8.78 5.18
CA TRP A 22 -1.29 -9.24 6.35
C TRP A 22 0.19 -8.88 6.26
N ALA A 23 0.84 -9.10 5.12
CA ALA A 23 2.25 -8.80 4.94
C ALA A 23 2.56 -7.30 5.12
N ILE A 24 1.67 -6.41 4.66
CA ILE A 24 1.80 -4.96 4.85
C ILE A 24 1.67 -4.58 6.34
N GLY A 25 0.71 -5.19 7.03
CA GLY A 25 0.43 -4.89 8.44
C GLY A 25 1.47 -5.44 9.41
N ALA A 26 1.94 -6.67 9.20
CA ALA A 26 2.98 -7.30 10.02
C ALA A 26 4.39 -6.72 9.72
N GLY A 27 4.60 -6.27 8.49
CA GLY A 27 5.86 -5.70 8.00
C GLY A 27 5.90 -4.16 7.98
N SER A 28 6.71 -3.66 7.05
CA SER A 28 7.38 -2.35 6.94
C SER A 28 6.64 -1.05 7.31
N SER A 29 5.31 -1.04 7.47
CA SER A 29 4.52 0.19 7.66
C SER A 29 3.67 0.19 8.94
N GLY A 30 3.33 -0.98 9.50
CA GLY A 30 2.50 -1.06 10.72
C GLY A 30 3.29 -0.87 12.01
N SER A 31 4.52 -1.40 12.07
CA SER A 31 5.35 -1.45 13.30
C SER A 31 6.40 -0.34 13.40
N THR A 32 6.76 0.29 12.27
CA THR A 32 7.77 1.37 12.19
C THR A 32 7.45 2.63 13.01
N PRO A 33 6.20 3.14 13.09
CA PRO A 33 5.91 4.34 13.87
C PRO A 33 5.91 4.11 15.39
N PHE A 34 5.75 2.86 15.86
CA PHE A 34 5.69 2.54 17.30
C PHE A 34 7.00 2.00 17.87
N ALA A 35 8.00 1.74 17.02
CA ALA A 35 9.34 1.32 17.45
C ALA A 35 9.98 2.25 18.51
N PRO A 36 9.89 3.60 18.43
CA PRO A 36 10.48 4.49 19.43
C PRO A 36 9.75 4.47 20.79
N ALA A 37 8.42 4.37 20.77
CA ALA A 37 7.58 4.39 21.97
C ALA A 37 7.65 3.07 22.77
N VAL A 38 7.81 1.95 22.05
CA VAL A 38 8.06 0.64 22.65
C VAL A 38 9.52 0.56 23.16
N GLY A 39 10.48 1.11 22.41
CA GLY A 39 11.89 1.17 22.82
C GLY A 39 12.17 2.05 24.04
N ALA A 40 11.37 3.09 24.26
CA ALA A 40 11.43 3.96 25.44
C ALA A 40 10.65 3.42 26.65
N ASN A 41 10.15 2.18 26.61
CA ASN A 41 9.29 1.57 27.64
C ASN A 41 8.00 2.34 27.97
N ALA A 42 7.56 3.27 27.12
CA ALA A 42 6.32 4.04 27.32
C ALA A 42 5.07 3.20 27.02
N ILE A 43 5.18 2.18 26.15
CA ILE A 43 4.07 1.29 25.80
C ILE A 43 4.56 -0.14 25.52
N SER A 44 3.79 -1.14 25.93
CA SER A 44 4.12 -2.56 25.66
C SER A 44 3.87 -2.92 24.19
N VAL A 45 4.65 -3.86 23.65
CA VAL A 45 4.49 -4.44 22.29
C VAL A 45 3.04 -4.87 22.00
N MET A 46 2.39 -5.55 22.95
CA MET A 46 1.01 -6.02 22.77
C MET A 46 -0.01 -4.89 22.63
N ARG A 47 0.14 -3.82 23.43
CA ARG A 47 -0.72 -2.63 23.32
C ARG A 47 -0.48 -1.85 22.03
N ALA A 48 0.79 -1.71 21.62
CA ALA A 48 1.14 -1.06 20.36
C ALA A 48 0.53 -1.82 19.16
N GLY A 49 0.66 -3.15 19.13
CA GLY A 49 0.09 -3.98 18.08
C GLY A 49 -1.44 -3.86 17.98
N PHE A 50 -2.14 -3.81 19.12
CA PHE A 50 -3.59 -3.64 19.15
C PHE A 50 -4.04 -2.28 18.60
N ILE A 51 -3.36 -1.20 18.99
CA ILE A 51 -3.66 0.16 18.50
C ILE A 51 -3.35 0.29 17.01
N VAL A 52 -2.23 -0.26 16.54
CA VAL A 52 -1.87 -0.30 15.11
C VAL A 52 -2.91 -1.07 14.30
N GLY A 53 -3.37 -2.23 14.79
CA GLY A 53 -4.40 -3.02 14.11
C GLY A 53 -5.69 -2.23 13.93
N LEU A 54 -6.12 -1.51 14.97
CA LEU A 54 -7.34 -0.71 14.93
C LEU A 54 -7.19 0.52 14.01
N LEU A 55 -6.05 1.21 14.09
CA LEU A 55 -5.76 2.36 13.23
C LEU A 55 -5.57 1.95 11.77
N GLY A 56 -4.95 0.80 11.50
CA GLY A 56 -4.80 0.24 10.16
C GLY A 56 -6.16 -0.12 9.55
N LEU A 57 -7.06 -0.70 10.34
CA LEU A 57 -8.43 -0.98 9.93
C LEU A 57 -9.22 0.32 9.67
N ALA A 58 -9.14 1.30 10.57
CA ALA A 58 -9.79 2.60 10.40
C ALA A 58 -9.24 3.37 9.18
N GLY A 59 -7.93 3.32 8.94
CA GLY A 59 -7.30 3.94 7.78
C GLY A 59 -7.74 3.28 6.47
N ALA A 60 -7.80 1.94 6.44
CA ALA A 60 -8.26 1.20 5.28
C ALA A 60 -9.74 1.48 4.96
N THR A 61 -10.62 1.62 5.96
CA THR A 61 -12.05 1.90 5.74
C THR A 61 -12.32 3.35 5.36
N LEU A 62 -11.65 4.31 5.99
CA LEU A 62 -11.88 5.74 5.76
C LEU A 62 -11.20 6.27 4.50
N GLN A 63 -10.04 5.71 4.13
CA GLN A 63 -9.23 6.24 3.03
C GLN A 63 -8.96 5.23 1.91
N GLY A 64 -9.40 3.98 2.05
CA GLY A 64 -9.19 2.94 1.04
C GLY A 64 -9.71 3.33 -0.34
N ALA A 65 -10.89 3.94 -0.43
CA ALA A 65 -11.49 4.38 -1.69
C ALA A 65 -10.64 5.43 -2.43
N ASN A 66 -10.05 6.38 -1.69
CA ASN A 66 -9.21 7.43 -2.27
C ASN A 66 -7.88 6.83 -2.79
N VAL A 67 -7.30 5.87 -2.06
CA VAL A 67 -6.06 5.18 -2.46
C VAL A 67 -6.29 4.26 -3.66
N THR A 68 -7.37 3.48 -3.67
CA THR A 68 -7.73 2.62 -4.80
C THR A 68 -8.09 3.45 -6.05
N GLY A 69 -8.74 4.60 -5.90
CA GLY A 69 -9.00 5.53 -7.00
C GLY A 69 -7.72 6.14 -7.59
N ALA A 70 -6.75 6.50 -6.73
CA ALA A 70 -5.44 6.96 -7.18
C ALA A 70 -4.68 5.84 -7.94
N MET A 71 -4.73 4.60 -7.45
CA MET A 71 -4.17 3.41 -8.11
C MET A 71 -4.81 3.15 -9.48
N GLY A 72 -6.13 3.30 -9.61
CA GLY A 72 -6.84 3.19 -10.91
C GLY A 72 -6.43 4.26 -11.92
N THR A 73 -5.98 5.41 -11.44
CA THR A 73 -5.49 6.53 -12.28
C THR A 73 -3.99 6.38 -12.66
N THR A 74 -3.34 5.28 -12.24
CA THR A 74 -1.86 5.09 -12.15
C THR A 74 -1.09 4.91 -13.46
N SER A 75 -1.72 5.18 -14.59
CA SER A 75 -0.94 5.77 -15.69
C SER A 75 -0.23 7.07 -15.26
N SER A 76 -0.52 7.67 -14.10
CA SER A 76 0.22 8.80 -13.52
C SER A 76 1.70 8.53 -13.28
N CYS A 77 2.13 7.36 -12.77
CA CYS A 77 3.56 7.06 -12.63
C CYS A 77 4.23 6.94 -14.00
N PHE A 78 3.58 6.27 -14.95
CA PHE A 78 4.06 6.21 -16.33
C PHE A 78 4.07 7.58 -17.02
N ARG A 79 3.06 8.43 -16.80
CA ARG A 79 2.99 9.81 -17.30
C ARG A 79 4.05 10.69 -16.66
N PHE A 80 4.32 10.52 -15.37
CA PHE A 80 5.39 11.26 -14.68
C PHE A 80 6.76 10.82 -15.21
N ALA A 81 7.00 9.51 -15.36
CA ALA A 81 8.22 8.99 -15.97
C ALA A 81 8.40 9.47 -17.43
N ASN A 82 7.32 9.51 -18.21
CA ASN A 82 7.33 9.99 -19.59
C ASN A 82 7.49 11.53 -19.67
N HIS A 83 6.91 12.28 -18.73
CA HIS A 83 7.11 13.72 -18.59
C HIS A 83 8.55 14.05 -18.18
N ALA A 84 9.09 13.37 -17.17
CA ALA A 84 10.47 13.50 -16.73
C ALA A 84 11.46 13.17 -17.87
N ARG A 85 11.19 12.11 -18.65
CA ARG A 85 11.98 11.79 -19.84
C ARG A 85 11.97 12.93 -20.87
N ARG A 86 10.82 13.54 -21.15
CA ARG A 86 10.72 14.68 -22.09
C ARG A 86 11.44 15.93 -21.57
N GLN A 87 11.34 16.22 -20.27
CA GLN A 87 12.07 17.33 -19.65
C GLN A 87 13.58 17.11 -19.77
N MET A 88 14.05 15.89 -19.53
CA MET A 88 15.47 15.55 -19.65
C MET A 88 15.99 15.73 -21.08
N ILE A 89 15.22 15.32 -22.10
CA ILE A 89 15.56 15.52 -23.52
C ILE A 89 15.65 17.02 -23.85
N ASN A 90 14.70 17.83 -23.39
CA ASN A 90 14.72 19.28 -23.62
C ASN A 90 15.92 19.96 -22.93
N ILE A 91 16.29 19.52 -21.72
CA ILE A 91 17.48 20.04 -21.03
C ILE A 91 18.76 19.71 -21.81
N VAL A 92 18.89 18.50 -22.34
CA VAL A 92 20.05 18.12 -23.18
C VAL A 92 20.09 18.94 -24.47
N LYS A 93 18.93 19.15 -25.12
CA LYS A 93 18.85 19.87 -26.38
C LYS A 93 19.09 21.38 -26.24
N ASN A 94 18.78 21.97 -25.09
CA ASN A 94 18.97 23.41 -24.79
C ASN A 94 20.35 23.72 -24.18
N ARG A 95 21.23 22.71 -24.07
CA ARG A 95 22.65 22.80 -23.68
C ARG A 95 23.59 22.72 -24.90
N GLN A 96 23.04 22.86 -26.11
CA GLN A 96 23.72 23.01 -27.40
C GLN A 96 23.21 24.29 -28.05
#